data_AF-A0A918NUL3-F1
#
_entry.id   AF-A0A918NUL3-F1
#
_cell.length_a   1.000
_cell.length_b   1.000
_cell.length_c   1.000
_cell.angle_alpha   90.00
_cell.angle_beta   90.00
_cell.angle_gamma   90.00
#
_symmetry.space_group_name_H-M   'P 1'
#
loop_
_entity.id
_entity.type
_entity.pdbx_description
1 polymer ?
#
loop_
_entity_poly.entity_id
_entity_poly.type
_entity_poly.pdbx_seq_one_letter_code
_entity_poly.pdbx_strand_id
1 'polypeptide(L)'
;MPFRATGRTRVTALAAALVVLGLAAAPAGAAPAPASPVPECSAATGGASAPDARALCGALAGLPDGDATAALVRVGGTDGTWRGGAGVRDLPSGRAAHPDALFRAGSTTKAVTAAVVLQLAAEGRVDLGGPARAYLPGLLPARFRHVTVRQLLNHTSGIPAGDAFGDSFEEAYAHRFDTLTPQELVASAVAKGPEFAPGRRQHYLNINYTLLGLLVEEVTGRPYESEAARRVLRPAGMRHTYFPGADPRIDGPHNRGYQAVPRADGGRRFVDVTEWNSSGSWAAGDMISTTADLERLVTHLFRATSCRGRS
;
A
#
# COMPACT_ATOMS: atom_id res chain seq x y z
N MET A 1 33.29 -58.37 -65.09
CA MET A 1 33.14 -59.82 -64.77
C MET A 1 33.98 -60.12 -63.54
N PRO A 2 33.67 -61.16 -62.73
CA PRO A 2 32.37 -61.57 -62.19
C PRO A 2 32.40 -61.33 -60.65
N PHE A 3 31.77 -62.04 -59.70
CA PHE A 3 30.73 -63.09 -59.65
C PHE A 3 29.79 -62.80 -58.45
N ARG A 4 28.82 -63.69 -58.17
CA ARG A 4 27.89 -63.64 -57.01
C ARG A 4 28.44 -64.31 -55.75
N ALA A 5 27.92 -63.91 -54.58
CA ALA A 5 27.66 -64.82 -53.46
C ALA A 5 26.36 -64.43 -52.74
N THR A 6 25.53 -65.41 -52.40
CA THR A 6 24.21 -65.23 -51.75
C THR A 6 24.27 -65.68 -50.28
N GLY A 7 23.60 -64.94 -49.39
CA GLY A 7 23.44 -65.32 -47.98
C GLY A 7 22.01 -65.11 -47.50
N ARG A 8 21.28 -66.20 -47.25
CA ARG A 8 19.95 -66.19 -46.58
C ARG A 8 20.16 -66.46 -45.09
N THR A 9 19.87 -65.48 -44.23
CA THR A 9 19.84 -65.72 -42.78
C THR A 9 18.43 -66.19 -42.38
N ARG A 10 18.33 -67.36 -41.75
CA ARG A 10 17.08 -67.88 -41.19
C ARG A 10 16.86 -67.34 -39.78
N VAL A 11 15.62 -67.03 -39.46
CA VAL A 11 15.18 -66.70 -38.10
C VAL A 11 15.24 -67.95 -37.21
N THR A 12 15.80 -67.81 -36.01
CA THR A 12 15.60 -68.75 -34.91
C THR A 12 15.03 -67.98 -33.72
N ALA A 13 13.84 -68.36 -33.29
CA ALA A 13 13.17 -67.75 -32.15
C ALA A 13 13.67 -68.40 -30.85
N LEU A 14 13.92 -67.58 -29.83
CA LEU A 14 14.12 -68.01 -28.45
C LEU A 14 13.03 -67.37 -27.60
N ALA A 15 12.18 -68.20 -27.00
CA ALA A 15 11.06 -67.74 -26.19
C ALA A 15 11.55 -67.26 -24.82
N ALA A 16 11.28 -65.99 -24.50
CA ALA A 16 11.45 -65.46 -23.15
C ALA A 16 10.11 -65.57 -22.40
N ALA A 17 10.12 -66.26 -21.26
CA ALA A 17 8.93 -66.36 -20.41
C ALA A 17 8.67 -65.03 -19.69
N LEU A 18 7.52 -64.41 -19.98
CA LEU A 18 7.04 -63.21 -19.29
C LEU A 18 6.49 -63.60 -17.91
N VAL A 19 7.25 -63.30 -16.85
CA VAL A 19 6.73 -63.29 -15.48
C VAL A 19 5.91 -62.00 -15.30
N VAL A 20 4.59 -62.13 -15.27
CA VAL A 20 3.70 -61.01 -14.96
C VAL A 20 3.70 -60.81 -13.43
N LEU A 21 4.54 -59.89 -12.94
CA LEU A 21 4.33 -59.32 -11.60
C LEU A 21 3.12 -58.38 -11.67
N GLY A 22 2.03 -58.78 -11.01
CA GLY A 22 0.90 -57.89 -10.77
C GLY A 22 1.29 -56.79 -9.79
N LEU A 23 1.67 -55.61 -10.28
CA LEU A 23 1.71 -54.41 -9.45
C LEU A 23 0.27 -54.06 -9.06
N ALA A 24 -0.07 -54.28 -7.80
CA ALA A 24 -1.26 -53.68 -7.21
C ALA A 24 -1.08 -52.16 -7.23
N ALA A 25 -1.82 -51.49 -8.12
CA ALA A 25 -1.87 -50.03 -8.16
C ALA A 25 -2.55 -49.52 -6.88
N ALA A 26 -1.77 -49.17 -5.87
CA ALA A 26 -2.26 -48.42 -4.73
C ALA A 26 -2.87 -47.11 -5.26
N PRO A 27 -4.07 -46.70 -4.81
CA PRO A 27 -4.63 -45.41 -5.21
C PRO A 27 -3.64 -44.32 -4.76
N ALA A 28 -3.19 -43.49 -5.70
CA ALA A 28 -2.39 -42.33 -5.40
C ALA A 28 -3.20 -41.43 -4.47
N GLY A 29 -2.86 -41.43 -3.17
CA GLY A 29 -3.55 -40.63 -2.18
C GLY A 29 -3.49 -39.17 -2.60
N ALA A 30 -4.64 -38.57 -2.84
CA ALA A 30 -4.72 -37.14 -3.09
C ALA A 30 -4.07 -36.43 -1.90
N ALA A 31 -3.01 -35.66 -2.15
CA ALA A 31 -2.41 -34.84 -1.11
C ALA A 31 -3.53 -33.96 -0.51
N PRO A 32 -3.66 -33.89 0.83
CA PRO A 32 -4.69 -33.07 1.44
C PRO A 32 -4.55 -31.64 0.91
N ALA A 33 -5.65 -31.07 0.42
CA ALA A 33 -5.65 -29.69 -0.03
C ALA A 33 -5.14 -28.81 1.13
N PRO A 34 -4.27 -27.82 0.85
CA PRO A 34 -3.76 -26.95 1.91
C PRO A 34 -4.95 -26.29 2.60
N ALA A 35 -5.13 -26.61 3.88
CA ALA A 35 -6.21 -26.03 4.67
C ALA A 35 -6.03 -24.50 4.72
N SER A 36 -7.10 -23.76 4.51
CA SER A 36 -7.07 -22.30 4.62
C SER A 36 -6.48 -21.89 5.98
N PRO A 37 -5.53 -20.95 6.01
CA PRO A 37 -4.89 -20.56 7.26
C PRO A 37 -5.94 -19.98 8.23
N VAL A 38 -6.03 -20.59 9.41
CA VAL A 38 -6.90 -20.10 10.49
C VAL A 38 -6.41 -18.70 10.91
N PRO A 39 -7.32 -17.73 11.15
CA PRO A 39 -6.95 -16.42 11.67
C PRO A 39 -6.08 -16.50 12.93
N GLU A 40 -4.95 -15.78 12.92
CA GLU A 40 -4.10 -15.58 14.10
C GLU A 40 -4.64 -14.39 14.90
N CYS A 41 -5.39 -14.67 15.96
CA CYS A 41 -6.05 -13.68 16.80
C CYS A 41 -5.51 -13.72 18.23
N SER A 42 -5.21 -12.57 18.82
CA SER A 42 -4.91 -12.50 20.26
C SER A 42 -6.19 -12.66 21.08
N ALA A 43 -6.04 -13.05 22.35
CA ALA A 43 -7.04 -12.69 23.34
C ALA A 43 -7.17 -11.16 23.41
N ALA A 44 -8.35 -10.65 23.74
CA ALA A 44 -8.47 -9.26 24.16
C ALA A 44 -7.89 -9.11 25.57
N THR A 45 -7.16 -8.02 25.81
CA THR A 45 -6.71 -7.62 27.15
C THR A 45 -7.50 -6.39 27.56
N GLY A 46 -8.10 -6.37 28.75
CA GLY A 46 -8.93 -5.23 29.17
C GLY A 46 -9.96 -5.58 30.23
N GLY A 47 -10.87 -4.62 30.49
CA GLY A 47 -11.98 -4.78 31.43
C GLY A 47 -13.26 -5.35 30.78
N ALA A 48 -14.40 -5.16 31.42
CA ALA A 48 -15.71 -5.60 30.89
C ALA A 48 -16.10 -4.92 29.55
N SER A 49 -15.44 -3.82 29.19
CA SER A 49 -15.58 -3.05 27.95
C SER A 49 -14.52 -3.39 26.89
N ALA A 50 -13.70 -4.43 27.10
CA ALA A 50 -12.67 -4.85 26.15
C ALA A 50 -13.27 -5.24 24.78
N PRO A 51 -12.49 -5.15 23.68
CA PRO A 51 -12.98 -5.55 22.35
C PRO A 51 -13.44 -7.01 22.32
N ASP A 52 -14.57 -7.31 21.66
CA ASP A 52 -15.04 -8.68 21.47
C ASP A 52 -14.10 -9.45 20.53
N ALA A 53 -13.11 -10.13 21.11
CA ALA A 53 -12.12 -10.91 20.39
C ALA A 53 -12.73 -12.02 19.53
N ARG A 54 -13.89 -12.60 19.92
CA ARG A 54 -14.55 -13.65 19.15
C ARG A 54 -15.22 -13.05 17.92
N ALA A 55 -15.96 -11.96 18.07
CA ALA A 55 -16.59 -11.27 16.94
C ALA A 55 -15.55 -10.73 15.96
N LEU A 56 -14.48 -10.09 16.48
CA LEU A 56 -13.40 -9.54 15.66
C LEU A 56 -12.61 -10.62 14.93
N CYS A 57 -12.32 -11.76 15.57
CA CYS A 57 -11.66 -12.88 14.89
C CYS A 57 -12.58 -13.56 13.87
N GLY A 58 -13.87 -13.69 14.18
CA GLY A 58 -14.89 -14.20 13.26
C GLY A 58 -15.08 -13.33 12.02
N ALA A 59 -14.95 -12.01 12.14
CA ALA A 59 -15.01 -11.07 11.02
C ALA A 59 -13.81 -11.18 10.05
N LEU A 60 -12.73 -11.86 10.46
CA LEU A 60 -11.56 -12.16 9.61
C LEU A 60 -11.60 -13.58 9.02
N ALA A 61 -12.59 -14.40 9.39
CA ALA A 61 -12.72 -15.75 8.87
C ALA A 61 -13.13 -15.73 7.38
N GLY A 62 -12.63 -16.71 6.61
CA GLY A 62 -12.89 -16.84 5.18
C GLY A 62 -11.80 -16.26 4.27
N LEU A 63 -10.85 -15.49 4.80
CA LEU A 63 -9.68 -15.02 4.04
C LEU A 63 -8.62 -16.13 3.88
N PRO A 64 -7.91 -16.22 2.73
CA PRO A 64 -8.03 -15.36 1.56
C PRO A 64 -9.29 -15.67 0.72
N ASP A 65 -9.83 -14.65 0.05
CA ASP A 65 -10.98 -14.76 -0.86
C ASP A 65 -10.68 -14.15 -2.25
N GLY A 66 -11.72 -13.83 -3.03
CA GLY A 66 -11.60 -13.23 -4.36
C GLY A 66 -11.28 -11.73 -4.40
N ASP A 67 -11.30 -11.07 -3.25
CA ASP A 67 -11.07 -9.63 -3.08
C ASP A 67 -9.78 -9.33 -2.29
N ALA A 68 -9.45 -10.13 -1.27
CA ALA A 68 -8.30 -9.92 -0.39
C ALA A 68 -7.50 -11.20 -0.07
N THR A 69 -6.18 -11.10 -0.12
CA THR A 69 -5.28 -12.20 0.26
C THR A 69 -4.99 -12.26 1.75
N ALA A 70 -5.06 -11.12 2.45
CA ALA A 70 -4.87 -11.02 3.89
C ALA A 70 -5.57 -9.78 4.46
N ALA A 71 -5.89 -9.82 5.74
CA ALA A 71 -6.32 -8.65 6.51
C ALA A 71 -5.60 -8.63 7.86
N LEU A 72 -5.19 -7.44 8.30
CA LEU A 72 -4.56 -7.20 9.60
C LEU A 72 -5.37 -6.15 10.34
N VAL A 73 -5.80 -6.44 11.56
CA VAL A 73 -6.63 -5.55 12.38
C VAL A 73 -6.03 -5.40 13.77
N ARG A 74 -6.10 -4.18 14.28
CA ARG A 74 -5.71 -3.84 15.63
C ARG A 74 -6.74 -2.89 16.21
N VAL A 75 -7.17 -3.16 17.43
CA VAL A 75 -8.12 -2.35 18.19
C VAL A 75 -7.47 -2.02 19.53
N GLY A 76 -7.45 -0.75 19.91
CA GLY A 76 -6.84 -0.31 21.15
C GLY A 76 -7.54 0.93 21.71
N GLY A 77 -7.60 1.02 23.05
CA GLY A 77 -8.29 2.09 23.74
C GLY A 77 -7.94 2.12 25.23
N THR A 78 -8.77 2.83 25.99
CA THR A 78 -8.77 2.79 27.47
C THR A 78 -9.26 1.45 28.02
N ASP A 79 -10.17 0.83 27.28
CA ASP A 79 -10.95 -0.33 27.71
C ASP A 79 -10.28 -1.67 27.41
N GLY A 80 -9.28 -1.66 26.52
CA GLY A 80 -8.47 -2.81 26.20
C GLY A 80 -7.68 -2.70 24.90
N THR A 81 -6.95 -3.76 24.57
CA THR A 81 -6.35 -3.96 23.24
C THR A 81 -6.61 -5.37 22.70
N TRP A 82 -6.66 -5.47 21.37
CA TRP A 82 -6.80 -6.69 20.61
C TRP A 82 -6.08 -6.57 19.26
N ARG A 83 -5.54 -7.68 18.75
CA ARG A 83 -5.02 -7.76 17.38
C ARG A 83 -5.41 -9.08 16.71
N GLY A 84 -5.55 -9.06 15.40
CA GLY A 84 -5.74 -10.26 14.61
C GLY A 84 -5.23 -10.11 13.18
N GLY A 85 -4.86 -11.22 12.58
CA GLY A 85 -4.55 -11.33 11.16
C GLY A 85 -5.19 -12.58 10.56
N ALA A 86 -5.56 -12.54 9.29
CA ALA A 86 -6.08 -13.69 8.56
C ALA A 86 -5.62 -13.69 7.10
N GLY A 87 -5.79 -14.82 6.43
CA GLY A 87 -5.34 -15.05 5.07
C GLY A 87 -3.85 -15.41 4.98
N VAL A 88 -3.25 -15.15 3.82
CA VAL A 88 -1.87 -15.53 3.48
C VAL A 88 -0.98 -14.33 3.22
N ARG A 89 0.28 -14.41 3.68
CA ARG A 89 1.31 -13.39 3.39
C ARG A 89 1.91 -13.50 1.99
N ASP A 90 1.67 -14.61 1.30
CA ASP A 90 2.26 -14.97 0.03
C ASP A 90 1.39 -16.08 -0.60
N LEU A 91 0.77 -15.81 -1.76
CA LEU A 91 -0.12 -16.76 -2.44
C LEU A 91 0.60 -18.06 -2.86
N PRO A 92 1.81 -18.05 -3.47
CA PRO A 92 2.49 -19.28 -3.89
C PRO A 92 2.83 -20.27 -2.76
N SER A 93 3.26 -19.77 -1.60
CA SER A 93 3.64 -20.63 -0.45
C SER A 93 2.49 -20.93 0.51
N GLY A 94 1.34 -20.26 0.39
CA GLY A 94 0.19 -20.43 1.27
C GLY A 94 0.44 -20.10 2.74
N ARG A 95 1.57 -19.45 3.06
CA ARG A 95 1.96 -19.13 4.44
C ARG A 95 1.00 -18.11 5.04
N ALA A 96 0.58 -18.32 6.29
CA ALA A 96 -0.30 -17.42 7.02
C ALA A 96 0.19 -15.96 7.02
N ALA A 97 -0.76 -15.02 7.01
CA ALA A 97 -0.52 -13.59 7.14
C ALA A 97 0.17 -13.27 8.48
N HIS A 98 1.21 -12.43 8.47
CA HIS A 98 1.88 -12.00 9.69
C HIS A 98 1.18 -10.75 10.26
N PRO A 99 0.59 -10.78 11.48
CA PRO A 99 -0.28 -9.72 11.99
C PRO A 99 0.43 -8.39 12.30
N ASP A 100 1.72 -8.42 12.64
CA ASP A 100 2.54 -7.23 12.87
C ASP A 100 3.36 -6.80 11.64
N ALA A 101 2.97 -7.26 10.44
CA ALA A 101 3.71 -6.98 9.21
C ALA A 101 3.69 -5.50 8.81
N LEU A 102 4.77 -5.08 8.14
CA LEU A 102 4.82 -3.82 7.41
C LEU A 102 3.94 -3.88 6.15
N PHE A 103 3.35 -2.74 5.81
CA PHE A 103 2.58 -2.53 4.57
C PHE A 103 2.68 -1.07 4.11
N ARG A 104 2.42 -0.82 2.83
CA ARG A 104 2.24 0.55 2.29
C ARG A 104 0.94 1.13 2.86
N ALA A 105 1.04 2.18 3.66
CA ALA A 105 -0.11 2.80 4.34
C ALA A 105 -0.96 3.68 3.40
N GLY A 106 -0.48 3.94 2.18
CA GLY A 106 -1.22 4.65 1.15
C GLY A 106 -1.69 6.02 1.62
N SER A 107 -2.93 6.39 1.27
CA SER A 107 -3.52 7.69 1.62
C SER A 107 -3.54 8.04 3.13
N THR A 108 -3.24 7.11 4.04
CA THR A 108 -3.01 7.40 5.46
C THR A 108 -1.87 8.41 5.68
N THR A 109 -0.88 8.48 4.77
CA THR A 109 0.18 9.51 4.77
C THR A 109 -0.38 10.93 4.90
N LYS A 110 -1.53 11.20 4.29
CA LYS A 110 -2.16 12.54 4.30
C LYS A 110 -2.45 13.04 5.71
N ALA A 111 -2.76 12.15 6.66
CA ALA A 111 -2.95 12.54 8.06
C ALA A 111 -1.65 13.09 8.70
N VAL A 112 -0.50 12.51 8.34
CA VAL A 112 0.83 12.97 8.76
C VAL A 112 1.16 14.32 8.11
N THR A 113 0.96 14.46 6.80
CA THR A 113 1.19 15.72 6.07
C THR A 113 0.30 16.85 6.61
N ALA A 114 -0.99 16.58 6.82
CA ALA A 114 -1.93 17.54 7.38
C ALA A 114 -1.51 17.97 8.79
N ALA A 115 -1.09 17.03 9.64
CA ALA A 115 -0.58 17.36 10.97
C ALA A 115 0.67 18.25 10.92
N VAL A 116 1.62 18.01 10.01
CA VAL A 116 2.79 18.90 9.80
C VAL A 116 2.36 20.30 9.39
N VAL A 117 1.47 20.43 8.40
CA VAL A 117 0.98 21.73 7.90
C VAL A 117 0.21 22.49 8.99
N LEU A 118 -0.62 21.79 9.77
CA LEU A 118 -1.37 22.38 10.89
C LEU A 118 -0.44 22.81 12.04
N GLN A 119 0.64 22.08 12.32
CA GLN A 119 1.68 22.54 13.25
C GLN A 119 2.38 23.80 12.74
N LEU A 120 2.76 23.85 11.46
CA LEU A 120 3.37 25.06 10.86
C LEU A 120 2.41 26.26 10.89
N ALA A 121 1.10 26.03 10.75
CA ALA A 121 0.09 27.06 10.93
C ALA A 121 -0.04 27.53 12.39
N ALA A 122 0.02 26.61 13.36
CA ALA A 122 0.07 26.94 14.79
C ALA A 122 1.38 27.66 15.19
N GLU A 123 2.48 27.44 14.45
CA GLU A 123 3.73 28.20 14.55
C GLU A 123 3.67 29.59 13.87
N GLY A 124 2.55 29.96 13.25
CA GLY A 124 2.40 31.23 12.51
C GLY A 124 3.16 31.28 11.18
N ARG A 125 3.69 30.14 10.70
CA ARG A 125 4.51 30.05 9.49
C ARG A 125 3.70 29.79 8.22
N VAL A 126 2.49 29.29 8.37
CA VAL A 126 1.55 28.97 7.28
C VAL A 126 0.19 29.56 7.59
N ASP A 127 -0.29 30.48 6.75
CA ASP A 127 -1.67 30.93 6.79
C ASP A 127 -2.55 29.95 6.01
N LEU A 128 -3.51 29.33 6.71
CA LEU A 128 -4.48 28.42 6.11
C LEU A 128 -5.46 29.14 5.16
N GLY A 129 -5.77 30.41 5.42
CA GLY A 129 -6.58 31.27 4.53
C GLY A 129 -5.76 31.91 3.42
N GLY A 130 -4.43 31.91 3.54
CA GLY A 130 -3.51 32.52 2.59
C GLY A 130 -3.39 31.75 1.28
N PRO A 131 -3.01 32.41 0.18
CA PRO A 131 -2.84 31.77 -1.13
C PRO A 131 -1.65 30.82 -1.10
N ALA A 132 -1.85 29.55 -1.45
CA ALA A 132 -0.81 28.52 -1.43
C ALA A 132 0.41 28.87 -2.31
N ARG A 133 0.19 29.67 -3.37
CA ARG A 133 1.23 30.22 -4.25
C ARG A 133 2.29 31.04 -3.50
N ALA A 134 1.97 31.64 -2.36
CA ALA A 134 2.93 32.39 -1.54
C ALA A 134 4.06 31.49 -0.97
N TYR A 135 3.80 30.19 -0.85
CA TYR A 135 4.75 29.19 -0.35
C TYR A 135 5.26 28.24 -1.46
N LEU A 136 4.97 28.57 -2.72
CA LEU A 136 5.25 27.72 -3.89
C LEU A 136 5.69 28.60 -5.07
N PRO A 137 6.77 29.38 -4.94
CA PRO A 137 7.26 30.27 -5.98
C PRO A 137 7.60 29.49 -7.26
N GLY A 138 7.22 30.02 -8.42
CA GLY A 138 7.40 29.37 -9.73
C GLY A 138 6.45 28.19 -10.03
N LEU A 139 5.99 27.46 -9.02
CA LEU A 139 5.21 26.21 -9.20
C LEU A 139 3.72 26.42 -9.51
N LEU A 140 3.08 27.44 -8.91
CA LEU A 140 1.65 27.74 -9.16
C LEU A 140 1.49 28.97 -10.08
N PRO A 141 1.01 28.80 -11.33
CA PRO A 141 0.70 29.92 -12.23
C PRO A 141 -0.43 30.83 -11.73
N ALA A 142 -0.52 32.05 -12.28
CA ALA A 142 -1.49 33.08 -11.86
C ALA A 142 -2.98 32.68 -11.98
N ARG A 143 -3.31 31.63 -12.75
CA ARG A 143 -4.66 31.04 -12.81
C ARG A 143 -5.08 30.34 -11.50
N PHE A 144 -4.12 29.91 -10.68
CA PHE A 144 -4.36 29.28 -9.37
C PHE A 144 -4.17 30.25 -8.18
N ARG A 145 -4.06 31.57 -8.41
CA ARG A 145 -3.78 32.58 -7.38
C ARG A 145 -4.76 32.62 -6.20
N HIS A 146 -5.96 32.07 -6.38
CA HIS A 146 -7.03 32.02 -5.36
C HIS A 146 -7.10 30.68 -4.62
N VAL A 147 -6.22 29.71 -4.92
CA VAL A 147 -6.11 28.46 -4.17
C VAL A 147 -5.43 28.75 -2.83
N THR A 148 -6.13 28.47 -1.74
CA THR A 148 -5.62 28.60 -0.37
C THR A 148 -5.05 27.29 0.16
N VAL A 149 -4.20 27.36 1.19
CA VAL A 149 -3.64 26.16 1.83
C VAL A 149 -4.75 25.27 2.42
N ARG A 150 -5.81 25.85 2.99
CA ARG A 150 -7.01 25.12 3.45
C ARG A 150 -7.71 24.36 2.33
N GLN A 151 -7.76 24.93 1.12
CA GLN A 151 -8.39 24.29 -0.05
C GLN A 151 -7.56 23.11 -0.60
N LEU A 152 -6.24 23.09 -0.38
CA LEU A 152 -5.42 21.89 -0.61
C LEU A 152 -5.76 20.82 0.43
N LEU A 153 -5.69 21.16 1.73
CA LEU A 153 -5.94 20.23 2.84
C LEU A 153 -7.29 19.52 2.76
N ASN A 154 -8.35 20.23 2.37
CA ASN A 154 -9.71 19.70 2.31
C ASN A 154 -10.16 19.24 0.90
N HIS A 155 -9.25 19.19 -0.08
CA HIS A 155 -9.53 18.76 -1.46
C HIS A 155 -10.56 19.63 -2.22
N THR A 156 -10.55 20.95 -2.04
CA THR A 156 -11.44 21.89 -2.76
C THR A 156 -10.69 22.87 -3.68
N SER A 157 -9.43 22.59 -4.03
CA SER A 157 -8.55 23.50 -4.78
C SER A 157 -8.95 23.75 -6.25
N GLY A 158 -9.55 22.76 -6.93
CA GLY A 158 -9.78 22.81 -8.38
C GLY A 158 -8.54 22.49 -9.22
N ILE A 159 -7.44 22.03 -8.62
CA ILE A 159 -6.24 21.58 -9.33
C ILE A 159 -6.44 20.12 -9.78
N PRO A 160 -6.33 19.81 -11.09
CA PRO A 160 -6.50 18.44 -11.61
C PRO A 160 -5.33 17.53 -11.22
N ALA A 161 -5.48 16.23 -11.45
CA ALA A 161 -4.37 15.28 -11.35
C ALA A 161 -3.22 15.66 -12.31
N GLY A 162 -1.98 15.45 -11.85
CA GLY A 162 -0.81 15.42 -12.72
C GLY A 162 -0.83 14.20 -13.64
N ASP A 163 0.18 14.06 -14.49
CA ASP A 163 0.29 12.90 -15.37
C ASP A 163 0.78 11.67 -14.58
N ALA A 164 0.27 10.50 -14.96
CA ALA A 164 0.67 9.21 -14.42
C ALA A 164 1.31 8.35 -15.53
N PHE A 165 2.00 7.28 -15.17
CA PHE A 165 2.65 6.38 -16.12
C PHE A 165 1.69 5.43 -16.88
N GLY A 166 0.42 5.81 -17.05
CA GLY A 166 -0.59 4.99 -17.72
C GLY A 166 -2.02 5.32 -17.29
N ASP A 167 -2.97 5.05 -18.19
CA ASP A 167 -4.42 5.14 -17.91
C ASP A 167 -5.01 3.78 -17.50
N SER A 168 -4.27 2.69 -17.74
CA SER A 168 -4.61 1.32 -17.34
C SER A 168 -3.72 0.78 -16.22
N PHE A 169 -4.17 -0.29 -15.54
CA PHE A 169 -3.33 -1.00 -14.57
C PHE A 169 -2.10 -1.63 -15.25
N GLU A 170 -2.27 -2.21 -16.44
CA GLU A 170 -1.20 -2.84 -17.20
C GLU A 170 -0.04 -1.88 -17.52
N GLU A 171 -0.34 -0.65 -17.95
CA GLU A 171 0.66 0.40 -18.21
C GLU A 171 1.32 0.86 -16.90
N ALA A 172 0.53 1.22 -15.88
CA ALA A 172 1.06 1.63 -14.58
C ALA A 172 1.94 0.54 -13.95
N TYR A 173 1.58 -0.74 -14.12
CA TYR A 173 2.34 -1.89 -13.66
C TYR A 173 3.66 -2.06 -14.44
N ALA A 174 3.67 -1.81 -15.76
CA ALA A 174 4.90 -1.83 -16.55
C ALA A 174 5.91 -0.78 -16.03
N HIS A 175 5.41 0.41 -15.67
CA HIS A 175 6.19 1.54 -15.18
C HIS A 175 6.34 1.61 -13.65
N ARG A 176 5.98 0.56 -12.89
CA ARG A 176 5.95 0.55 -11.41
C ARG A 176 7.30 0.80 -10.71
N PHE A 177 8.40 0.88 -11.44
CA PHE A 177 9.74 1.19 -10.91
C PHE A 177 10.22 2.59 -11.30
N ASP A 178 9.55 3.24 -12.24
CA ASP A 178 9.93 4.55 -12.75
C ASP A 178 9.66 5.63 -11.69
N THR A 179 10.47 6.69 -11.71
CA THR A 179 10.39 7.78 -10.73
C THR A 179 9.73 8.99 -11.37
N LEU A 180 8.71 9.53 -10.71
CA LEU A 180 8.09 10.81 -11.07
C LEU A 180 8.31 11.77 -9.90
N THR A 181 8.98 12.88 -10.13
CA THR A 181 9.23 13.85 -9.06
C THR A 181 7.96 14.63 -8.69
N PRO A 182 7.85 15.11 -7.43
CA PRO A 182 6.77 16.02 -7.02
C PRO A 182 6.63 17.24 -7.93
N GLN A 183 7.75 17.77 -8.45
CA GLN A 183 7.81 18.93 -9.32
C GLN A 183 7.25 18.64 -10.73
N GLU A 184 7.57 17.48 -11.32
CA GLU A 184 7.01 17.05 -12.61
C GLU A 184 5.51 16.75 -12.53
N LEU A 185 5.07 16.10 -11.45
CA LEU A 185 3.65 15.86 -11.18
C LEU A 185 2.89 17.18 -10.99
N VAL A 186 3.49 18.17 -10.34
CA VAL A 186 2.92 19.52 -10.23
C VAL A 186 2.90 20.26 -11.55
N ALA A 187 3.99 20.22 -12.33
CA ALA A 187 4.08 20.90 -13.63
C ALA A 187 3.01 20.39 -14.62
N SER A 188 2.85 19.07 -14.74
CA SER A 188 1.81 18.44 -15.57
C SER A 188 0.40 18.78 -15.08
N ALA A 189 0.14 18.73 -13.77
CA ALA A 189 -1.15 19.11 -13.19
C ALA A 189 -1.52 20.56 -13.50
N VAL A 190 -0.63 21.52 -13.22
CA VAL A 190 -0.95 22.94 -13.38
C VAL A 190 -1.09 23.33 -14.85
N ALA A 191 -0.41 22.63 -15.78
CA ALA A 191 -0.49 22.86 -17.22
C ALA A 191 -1.93 22.73 -17.75
N LYS A 192 -2.68 21.73 -17.27
CA LYS A 192 -4.07 21.43 -17.68
C LYS A 192 -5.09 22.54 -17.34
N GLY A 193 -4.75 23.43 -16.40
CA GLY A 193 -5.66 24.48 -15.92
C GLY A 193 -6.62 24.00 -14.82
N PRO A 194 -7.40 24.92 -14.19
CA PRO A 194 -8.31 24.55 -13.11
C PRO A 194 -9.56 23.82 -13.62
N GLU A 195 -9.92 22.71 -12.99
CA GLU A 195 -11.17 21.99 -13.25
C GLU A 195 -12.42 22.78 -12.80
N PHE A 196 -12.27 23.60 -11.77
CA PHE A 196 -13.32 24.41 -11.15
C PHE A 196 -12.71 25.54 -10.31
N ALA A 197 -13.52 26.56 -9.98
CA ALA A 197 -13.06 27.63 -9.10
C ALA A 197 -12.85 27.12 -7.65
N PRO A 198 -11.79 27.54 -6.94
CA PRO A 198 -11.47 27.03 -5.60
C PRO A 198 -12.63 27.17 -4.61
N GLY A 199 -12.84 26.16 -3.77
CA GLY A 199 -13.91 26.09 -2.76
C GLY A 199 -15.29 25.69 -3.28
N ARG A 200 -15.50 25.51 -4.60
CA ARG A 200 -16.83 25.23 -5.16
C ARG A 200 -17.32 23.78 -5.00
N ARG A 201 -16.42 22.80 -5.01
CA ARG A 201 -16.71 21.38 -4.79
C ARG A 201 -15.51 20.67 -4.16
N GLN A 202 -15.74 19.53 -3.53
CA GLN A 202 -14.67 18.65 -3.08
C GLN A 202 -14.35 17.63 -4.18
N HIS A 203 -13.08 17.49 -4.54
CA HIS A 203 -12.57 16.48 -5.48
C HIS A 203 -11.26 15.91 -4.94
N TYR A 204 -11.31 14.67 -4.44
CA TYR A 204 -10.18 14.02 -3.78
C TYR A 204 -9.07 13.69 -4.79
N LEU A 205 -7.97 14.45 -4.74
CA LEU A 205 -6.83 14.29 -5.64
C LEU A 205 -5.51 14.39 -4.86
N ASN A 206 -4.58 13.46 -5.14
CA ASN A 206 -3.27 13.37 -4.50
C ASN A 206 -2.41 14.64 -4.69
N ILE A 207 -2.56 15.31 -5.83
CA ILE A 207 -1.84 16.56 -6.18
C ILE A 207 -1.87 17.62 -5.07
N ASN A 208 -2.99 17.71 -4.34
CA ASN A 208 -3.14 18.64 -3.23
C ASN A 208 -2.11 18.38 -2.12
N TYR A 209 -1.82 17.13 -1.84
CA TYR A 209 -0.88 16.71 -0.80
C TYR A 209 0.58 16.70 -1.30
N THR A 210 0.80 16.48 -2.59
CA THR A 210 2.10 16.79 -3.23
C THR A 210 2.47 18.27 -3.07
N LEU A 211 1.53 19.18 -3.34
CA LEU A 211 1.70 20.62 -3.14
C LEU A 211 1.92 20.99 -1.66
N LEU A 212 1.24 20.31 -0.73
CA LEU A 212 1.47 20.51 0.70
C LEU A 212 2.84 19.98 1.15
N GLY A 213 3.34 18.88 0.58
CA GLY A 213 4.71 18.41 0.79
C GLY A 213 5.74 19.45 0.39
N LEU A 214 5.66 19.97 -0.85
CA LEU A 214 6.54 21.04 -1.34
C LEU A 214 6.44 22.33 -0.49
N LEU A 215 5.25 22.68 -0.02
CA LEU A 215 5.03 23.81 0.89
C LEU A 215 5.74 23.61 2.23
N VAL A 216 5.76 22.38 2.77
CA VAL A 216 6.52 22.06 3.99
C VAL A 216 8.01 22.25 3.75
N GLU A 217 8.53 21.81 2.61
CA GLU A 217 9.96 21.97 2.28
C GLU A 217 10.35 23.44 2.15
N GLU A 218 9.60 24.23 1.37
CA GLU A 218 9.85 25.68 1.20
C GLU A 218 9.80 26.43 2.54
N VAL A 219 8.76 26.20 3.34
CA VAL A 219 8.57 26.89 4.62
C VAL A 219 9.64 26.53 5.64
N THR A 220 10.23 25.33 5.57
CA THR A 220 11.13 24.79 6.61
C THR A 220 12.61 24.69 6.21
N GLY A 221 12.93 24.73 4.92
CA GLY A 221 14.27 24.47 4.40
C GLY A 221 14.77 23.04 4.67
N ARG A 222 13.85 22.08 4.80
CA ARG A 222 14.14 20.68 5.19
C ARG A 222 13.30 19.70 4.35
N PRO A 223 13.80 18.50 4.05
CA PRO A 223 13.03 17.48 3.35
C PRO A 223 11.73 17.14 4.07
N TYR A 224 10.66 16.90 3.32
CA TYR A 224 9.33 16.58 3.83
C TYR A 224 9.36 15.42 4.84
N GLU A 225 10.08 14.34 4.52
CA GLU A 225 10.21 13.14 5.34
C GLU A 225 10.88 13.45 6.69
N SER A 226 11.84 14.38 6.68
CA SER A 226 12.53 14.83 7.90
C SER A 226 11.60 15.59 8.83
N GLU A 227 10.75 16.46 8.29
CA GLU A 227 9.74 17.18 9.07
C GLU A 227 8.62 16.25 9.55
N ALA A 228 8.08 15.38 8.69
CA ALA A 228 7.10 14.36 9.05
C ALA A 228 7.60 13.44 10.18
N ALA A 229 8.84 12.94 10.06
CA ALA A 229 9.46 12.13 11.09
C ALA A 229 9.70 12.90 12.39
N ARG A 230 10.14 14.17 12.31
CA ARG A 230 10.40 15.03 13.48
C ARG A 230 9.13 15.42 14.23
N ARG A 231 8.08 15.78 13.50
CA ARG A 231 6.88 16.45 14.01
C ARG A 231 5.75 15.49 14.37
N VAL A 232 5.72 14.30 13.76
CA VAL A 232 4.61 13.35 13.92
C VAL A 232 5.13 11.97 14.28
N LEU A 233 5.96 11.32 13.46
CA LEU A 233 6.29 9.90 13.67
C LEU A 233 7.05 9.67 15.00
N ARG A 234 8.09 10.46 15.28
CA ARG A 234 8.84 10.35 16.55
C ARG A 234 8.00 10.73 17.78
N PRO A 235 7.28 11.87 17.81
CA PRO A 235 6.37 12.21 18.92
C PRO A 235 5.24 11.20 19.17
N ALA A 236 4.69 10.58 18.12
CA ALA A 236 3.70 9.52 18.24
C ALA A 236 4.30 8.16 18.63
N GLY A 237 5.63 7.99 18.59
CA GLY A 237 6.30 6.73 18.87
C GLY A 237 6.17 5.69 17.76
N MET A 238 5.96 6.13 16.51
CA MET A 238 5.83 5.29 15.32
C MET A 238 7.22 4.82 14.85
N ARG A 239 7.71 3.72 15.44
CA ARG A 239 9.10 3.24 15.28
C ARG A 239 9.33 2.34 14.07
N HIS A 240 8.28 1.84 13.45
CA HIS A 240 8.28 0.97 12.27
C HIS A 240 7.65 1.68 11.07
N THR A 241 7.61 3.01 11.10
CA THR A 241 7.02 3.84 10.04
C THR A 241 8.10 4.68 9.39
N TYR A 242 8.17 4.62 8.07
CA TYR A 242 9.18 5.33 7.29
C TYR A 242 8.68 5.66 5.87
N PHE A 243 9.48 6.45 5.15
CA PHE A 243 9.24 6.85 3.77
C PHE A 243 10.31 6.19 2.90
N PRO A 244 9.95 5.37 1.88
CA PRO A 244 10.92 4.65 1.06
C PRO A 244 11.56 5.51 -0.04
N GLY A 245 11.01 6.70 -0.31
CA GLY A 245 11.38 7.51 -1.46
C GLY A 245 11.15 6.73 -2.76
N ALA A 246 12.20 6.56 -3.54
CA ALA A 246 12.17 5.82 -4.81
C ALA A 246 12.47 4.31 -4.68
N ASP A 247 12.85 3.79 -3.50
CA ASP A 247 13.07 2.34 -3.35
C ASP A 247 11.73 1.60 -3.49
N PRO A 248 11.57 0.70 -4.47
CA PRO A 248 10.32 0.00 -4.66
C PRO A 248 10.07 -1.05 -3.58
N ARG A 249 11.02 -1.38 -2.70
CA ARG A 249 10.89 -2.50 -1.76
C ARG A 249 10.30 -2.09 -0.41
N ILE A 250 9.95 -3.09 0.40
CA ILE A 250 9.63 -2.93 1.82
C ILE A 250 10.77 -3.58 2.62
N ASP A 251 11.44 -2.81 3.48
CA ASP A 251 12.53 -3.29 4.33
C ASP A 251 11.96 -3.84 5.64
N GLY A 252 12.37 -5.05 6.02
CA GLY A 252 11.83 -5.79 7.15
C GLY A 252 10.58 -6.66 6.85
N PRO A 253 10.02 -7.34 7.88
CA PRO A 253 8.96 -8.32 7.70
C PRO A 253 7.63 -7.71 7.21
N HIS A 254 7.23 -8.09 6.01
CA HIS A 254 5.98 -7.64 5.38
C HIS A 254 5.14 -8.82 4.86
N ASN A 255 3.86 -8.56 4.58
CA ASN A 255 3.01 -9.42 3.75
C ASN A 255 3.09 -8.91 2.31
N ARG A 256 3.02 -9.81 1.31
CA ARG A 256 2.97 -9.40 -0.09
C ARG A 256 1.66 -8.67 -0.38
N GLY A 257 1.75 -7.60 -1.15
CA GLY A 257 0.59 -6.84 -1.64
C GLY A 257 0.13 -7.40 -2.98
N TYR A 258 -1.17 -7.61 -3.14
CA TYR A 258 -1.75 -8.11 -4.38
C TYR A 258 -2.87 -7.22 -4.88
N GLN A 259 -2.80 -6.81 -6.15
CA GLN A 259 -3.92 -6.17 -6.85
C GLN A 259 -4.79 -7.26 -7.47
N ALA A 260 -6.08 -7.29 -7.11
CA ALA A 260 -7.06 -8.04 -7.86
C ALA A 260 -7.38 -7.30 -9.17
N VAL A 261 -7.15 -7.94 -10.33
CA VAL A 261 -7.50 -7.38 -11.65
C VAL A 261 -8.43 -8.33 -12.41
N PRO A 262 -9.33 -7.80 -13.26
CA PRO A 262 -10.23 -8.64 -14.05
C PRO A 262 -9.49 -9.62 -14.98
N ARG A 263 -10.15 -10.74 -15.27
CA ARG A 263 -9.81 -11.66 -16.36
C ARG A 263 -10.89 -11.58 -17.45
N ALA A 264 -10.52 -11.98 -18.67
CA ALA A 264 -11.46 -12.10 -19.79
C ALA A 264 -12.56 -13.17 -19.57
N ASP A 265 -12.36 -14.11 -18.63
CA ASP A 265 -13.33 -15.13 -18.23
C ASP A 265 -14.37 -14.64 -17.20
N GLY A 266 -14.32 -13.36 -16.81
CA GLY A 266 -15.20 -12.77 -15.79
C GLY A 266 -14.71 -12.97 -14.34
N GLY A 267 -13.66 -13.76 -14.12
CA GLY A 267 -13.00 -13.89 -12.82
C GLY A 267 -12.01 -12.76 -12.53
N ARG A 268 -11.24 -12.91 -11.45
CA ARG A 268 -10.11 -12.03 -11.11
C ARG A 268 -8.81 -12.81 -10.94
N ARG A 269 -7.69 -12.21 -11.33
CA ARG A 269 -6.33 -12.67 -11.00
C ARG A 269 -5.73 -11.71 -9.97
N PHE A 270 -5.02 -12.26 -8.99
CA PHE A 270 -4.14 -11.46 -8.14
C PHE A 270 -2.81 -11.25 -8.85
N VAL A 271 -2.36 -9.99 -8.90
CA VAL A 271 -1.05 -9.57 -9.42
C VAL A 271 -0.23 -9.05 -8.25
N ASP A 272 0.99 -9.55 -8.09
CA ASP A 272 1.88 -9.10 -7.02
C ASP A 272 2.34 -7.66 -7.29
N VAL A 273 2.01 -6.76 -6.36
CA VAL A 273 2.36 -5.33 -6.38
C VAL A 273 3.13 -4.94 -5.10
N THR A 274 3.78 -5.91 -4.46
CA THR A 274 4.57 -5.70 -3.24
C THR A 274 5.68 -4.68 -3.49
N GLU A 275 6.40 -4.85 -4.61
CA GLU A 275 7.44 -3.92 -5.05
C GLU A 275 6.86 -2.87 -5.99
N TRP A 276 6.84 -1.62 -5.54
CA TRP A 276 6.27 -0.48 -6.27
C TRP A 276 6.94 0.83 -5.84
N ASN A 277 7.54 1.55 -6.77
CA ASN A 277 8.13 2.87 -6.55
C ASN A 277 7.01 3.86 -6.22
N SER A 278 6.96 4.29 -4.95
CA SER A 278 5.86 5.11 -4.43
C SER A 278 6.14 6.62 -4.50
N SER A 279 7.25 7.03 -5.12
CA SER A 279 7.65 8.44 -5.28
C SER A 279 6.60 9.31 -5.98
N GLY A 280 5.84 8.76 -6.95
CA GLY A 280 4.73 9.49 -7.58
C GLY A 280 3.55 9.78 -6.65
N SER A 281 3.46 9.11 -5.49
CA SER A 281 2.50 9.45 -4.43
C SER A 281 3.12 10.33 -3.35
N TRP A 282 4.37 10.09 -2.94
CA TRP A 282 5.12 10.90 -1.96
C TRP A 282 4.27 11.29 -0.74
N ALA A 283 4.29 12.58 -0.34
CA ALA A 283 3.47 13.16 0.72
C ALA A 283 1.95 12.89 0.62
N ALA A 284 1.43 12.41 -0.52
CA ALA A 284 0.04 11.95 -0.61
C ALA A 284 -0.15 10.47 -0.27
N GLY A 285 0.87 9.61 -0.25
CA GLY A 285 0.68 8.17 -0.02
C GLY A 285 1.86 7.19 0.04
N ASP A 286 3.11 7.61 0.13
CA ASP A 286 4.28 6.69 0.06
C ASP A 286 4.68 5.97 1.36
N MET A 287 4.23 6.47 2.52
CA MET A 287 4.54 5.93 3.85
C MET A 287 4.31 4.42 3.97
N ILE A 288 5.30 3.73 4.54
CA ILE A 288 5.21 2.34 4.98
C ILE A 288 5.04 2.33 6.50
N SER A 289 4.15 1.48 7.03
CA SER A 289 3.79 1.44 8.45
C SER A 289 3.32 0.05 8.91
N THR A 290 2.94 -0.05 10.19
CA THR A 290 2.29 -1.22 10.81
C THR A 290 0.95 -0.81 11.42
N THR A 291 0.06 -1.76 11.70
CA THR A 291 -1.21 -1.48 12.41
C THR A 291 -0.97 -0.84 13.79
N ALA A 292 0.10 -1.24 14.48
CA ALA A 292 0.52 -0.69 15.76
C ALA A 292 0.95 0.78 15.69
N ASP A 293 1.61 1.19 14.62
CA ASP A 293 2.01 2.58 14.44
C ASP A 293 0.85 3.47 13.97
N LEU A 294 -0.07 2.94 13.16
CA LEU A 294 -1.29 3.69 12.79
C LEU A 294 -2.22 3.91 13.99
N GLU A 295 -2.35 2.93 14.90
CA GLU A 295 -3.02 3.10 16.20
C GLU A 295 -2.39 4.23 17.03
N ARG A 296 -1.05 4.28 17.08
CA ARG A 296 -0.30 5.35 17.75
C ARG A 296 -0.54 6.72 17.12
N LEU A 297 -0.57 6.80 15.78
CA LEU A 297 -0.87 8.04 15.05
C LEU A 297 -2.24 8.60 15.44
N VAL A 298 -3.29 7.77 15.33
CA VAL A 298 -4.67 8.17 15.69
C VAL A 298 -4.74 8.57 17.16
N THR A 299 -4.12 7.80 18.06
CA THR A 299 -4.05 8.12 19.48
C THR A 299 -3.37 9.48 19.73
N HIS A 300 -2.25 9.75 19.08
CA HIS A 300 -1.47 10.99 19.24
C HIS A 300 -2.18 12.22 18.66
N LEU A 301 -2.89 12.07 17.55
CA LEU A 301 -3.63 13.18 16.92
C LEU A 301 -4.90 13.55 17.70
N PHE A 302 -5.65 12.57 18.19
CA PHE A 302 -6.99 12.80 18.75
C PHE A 302 -7.06 12.82 20.30
N ARG A 303 -6.05 12.34 21.04
CA ARG A 303 -5.99 12.52 22.51
C ARG A 303 -5.47 13.91 22.91
N ALA A 304 -6.35 14.92 22.82
CA ALA A 304 -6.47 16.11 23.67
C ALA A 304 -5.25 17.02 24.03
N THR A 305 -4.02 16.79 23.54
CA THR A 305 -2.84 17.61 23.88
C THR A 305 -2.06 18.19 22.69
N SER A 306 -2.21 17.65 21.48
CA SER A 306 -1.38 18.03 20.31
C SER A 306 -1.76 19.37 19.64
N CYS A 307 -2.91 19.97 20.01
CA CYS A 307 -3.41 21.22 19.41
C CYS A 307 -3.73 22.33 20.44
N ARG A 308 -3.01 22.38 21.58
CA ARG A 308 -3.02 23.59 22.42
C ARG A 308 -2.01 24.59 21.88
N GLY A 309 -2.49 25.58 21.14
CA GLY A 309 -1.73 26.80 20.88
C GLY A 309 -1.32 27.43 22.21
N ARG A 310 -0.10 27.98 22.28
CA ARG A 310 0.30 28.80 23.43
C ARG A 310 -0.47 30.10 23.33
N SER A 311 -1.33 30.34 24.32
CA SER A 311 -1.92 31.65 24.63
C SER A 311 -0.83 32.64 25.04
#